data_AF-A0A3D1HD01-F1
#
_entry.id   AF-A0A3D1HD01-F1
#
_cell.length_a   1.000
_cell.length_b   1.000
_cell.length_c   1.000
_cell.angle_alpha   90.00
_cell.angle_beta   90.00
_cell.angle_gamma   90.00
#
_symmetry.space_group_name_H-M   'P 1'
#
loop_
_entity.id
_entity.type
_entity.pdbx_description
1 polymer ?
#
loop_
_entity_poly.entity_id
_entity_poly.type
_entity_poly.pdbx_seq_one_letter_code
_entity_poly.pdbx_strand_id
1 'polypeptide(L)'
;IKRCEGKVDAVETPIGYLPKVGDINLTGIEDEVTPEVEKHLLSVDIDLWKKEIAEMRRYYNDDIKAKGGNVPQKLYEELDMIEDRLNKA
;
A
#
# COMPACT_ATOMS: atom_id res chain seq x y z
N ILE A 1 -1.83 3.94 -16.35
CA ILE A 1 -2.50 3.62 -17.64
C ILE A 1 -2.18 2.19 -18.11
N LYS A 2 -0.90 1.84 -18.36
CA LYS A 2 -0.53 0.51 -18.88
C LYS A 2 -1.12 -0.69 -18.11
N ARG A 3 -1.28 -0.59 -16.78
CA ARG A 3 -1.97 -1.62 -15.96
C ARG A 3 -3.42 -1.83 -16.37
N CYS A 4 -4.21 -0.76 -16.47
CA CYS A 4 -5.61 -0.82 -16.87
C CYS A 4 -5.78 -1.33 -18.29
N GLU A 5 -4.78 -1.09 -19.14
CA GLU A 5 -4.72 -1.60 -20.52
C GLU A 5 -4.20 -3.05 -20.61
N GLY A 6 -3.82 -3.68 -19.49
CA GLY A 6 -3.26 -5.03 -19.47
C GLY A 6 -1.86 -5.16 -20.11
N LYS A 7 -1.14 -4.05 -20.26
CA LYS A 7 0.17 -4.01 -20.97
C LYS A 7 1.38 -4.23 -20.06
N VAL A 8 1.20 -4.19 -18.75
CA VAL A 8 2.27 -4.45 -17.77
C VAL A 8 1.75 -5.28 -16.61
N ASP A 9 2.62 -6.14 -16.09
CA ASP A 9 2.37 -7.05 -14.97
C ASP A 9 2.93 -6.48 -13.64
N ALA A 10 2.55 -7.01 -12.48
CA ALA A 10 2.86 -6.45 -11.14
C ALA A 10 3.64 -7.43 -10.29
N VAL A 11 4.25 -6.90 -9.25
CA VAL A 11 4.59 -7.67 -8.06
C VAL A 11 3.39 -7.63 -7.12
N GLU A 12 2.83 -8.80 -6.80
CA GLU A 12 1.86 -8.90 -5.71
C GLU A 12 2.58 -8.75 -4.38
N THR A 13 2.04 -7.88 -3.52
CA THR A 13 2.57 -7.61 -2.19
C THR A 13 1.43 -7.69 -1.17
N PRO A 14 1.75 -7.74 0.14
CA PRO A 14 0.71 -7.76 1.17
C PRO A 14 -0.25 -6.55 1.13
N ILE A 15 0.20 -5.42 0.58
CA ILE A 15 -0.58 -4.18 0.47
C ILE A 15 -1.21 -3.99 -0.93
N GLY A 16 -1.15 -5.02 -1.78
CA GLY A 16 -1.68 -4.99 -3.15
C GLY A 16 -0.58 -5.05 -4.22
N TYR A 17 -0.85 -4.52 -5.40
CA TYR A 17 0.06 -4.63 -6.54
C TYR A 17 1.01 -3.43 -6.64
N LEU A 18 2.31 -3.72 -6.64
CA LEU A 18 3.35 -2.74 -6.94
C LEU A 18 3.93 -2.95 -8.35
N PRO A 19 4.45 -1.90 -9.01
CA PRO A 19 5.24 -2.03 -10.23
C PRO A 19 6.47 -2.93 -10.02
N LYS A 20 6.98 -3.53 -11.10
CA LYS A 20 8.34 -4.10 -11.08
C LYS A 20 9.35 -2.94 -11.14
N VAL A 21 10.53 -3.15 -10.58
CA VAL A 21 11.67 -2.23 -10.76
C VAL A 21 11.93 -2.07 -12.26
N GLY A 22 11.97 -0.83 -12.74
CA GLY A 22 12.12 -0.48 -14.15
C GLY A 22 10.80 -0.32 -14.94
N ASP A 23 9.64 -0.62 -14.35
CA ASP A 23 8.34 -0.34 -15.01
C ASP A 23 8.00 1.16 -15.00
N ILE A 24 8.59 1.91 -14.07
CA ILE A 24 8.41 3.36 -13.94
C ILE A 24 9.34 4.04 -14.96
N ASN A 25 8.78 4.98 -15.72
CA ASN A 25 9.57 5.80 -16.63
C ASN A 25 10.34 6.85 -15.83
N LEU A 26 11.66 6.73 -15.79
CA LEU A 26 12.56 7.67 -15.10
C LEU A 26 13.25 8.66 -16.05
N THR A 27 12.83 8.74 -17.32
CA THR A 27 13.42 9.64 -18.32
C THR A 27 13.49 11.08 -17.81
N GLY A 28 14.70 11.62 -17.66
CA GLY A 28 14.96 12.99 -17.22
C GLY A 28 15.21 13.17 -15.72
N ILE A 29 15.23 12.09 -14.94
CA ILE A 29 15.51 12.08 -13.48
C ILE A 29 16.38 10.88 -13.06
N GLU A 30 17.07 10.24 -14.00
CA GLU A 30 17.83 9.01 -13.76
C GLU A 30 19.01 9.21 -12.78
N ASP A 31 19.48 10.45 -12.64
CA ASP A 31 20.51 10.87 -11.69
C ASP A 31 19.95 11.10 -10.27
N GLU A 32 18.65 11.36 -10.14
CA GLU A 32 17.98 11.51 -8.83
C GLU A 32 17.41 10.18 -8.31
N VAL A 33 16.90 9.34 -9.22
CA VAL A 33 16.29 8.04 -8.89
C VAL A 33 17.18 6.92 -9.40
N THR A 34 18.17 6.55 -8.58
CA THR A 34 19.01 5.39 -8.87
C THR A 34 18.22 4.09 -8.74
N PRO A 35 18.72 2.96 -9.29
CA PRO A 35 18.08 1.65 -9.12
C PRO A 35 17.89 1.23 -7.65
N GLU A 36 18.78 1.65 -6.76
CA GLU A 36 18.68 1.41 -5.32
C GLU A 36 17.55 2.24 -4.70
N VAL A 37 17.42 3.51 -5.11
CA VAL A 37 16.32 4.38 -4.68
C VAL A 37 14.98 3.83 -5.17
N GLU A 38 14.89 3.41 -6.43
CA GLU A 38 13.67 2.82 -6.98
C GLU A 38 13.26 1.56 -6.21
N LYS A 39 14.22 0.66 -5.93
CA LYS A 39 13.97 -0.54 -5.10
C LYS A 39 13.46 -0.18 -3.71
N HIS A 40 14.02 0.86 -3.10
CA HIS A 40 13.58 1.31 -1.78
C HIS A 40 12.16 1.88 -1.82
N LEU A 41 11.83 2.71 -2.82
CA LEU A 41 10.49 3.26 -3.03
C LEU A 41 9.42 2.17 -3.23
N LEU A 42 9.80 1.06 -3.86
CA LEU A 42 8.93 -0.08 -4.12
C LEU A 42 8.97 -1.16 -3.02
N SER A 43 9.66 -0.90 -1.91
CA SER A 43 9.71 -1.83 -0.77
C SER A 43 8.51 -1.66 0.15
N VAL A 44 8.13 -2.74 0.84
CA VAL A 44 7.04 -2.74 1.82
C VAL A 44 7.63 -2.98 3.21
N ASP A 45 7.59 -1.96 4.07
CA ASP A 45 7.96 -2.08 5.47
C ASP A 45 6.80 -2.70 6.26
N ILE A 46 6.90 -4.00 6.54
CA ILE A 46 5.84 -4.79 7.18
C ILE A 46 5.49 -4.26 8.57
N ASP A 47 6.48 -3.84 9.36
CA ASP A 47 6.26 -3.37 10.72
C ASP A 47 5.61 -1.99 10.75
N LEU A 48 5.99 -1.11 9.81
CA LEU A 48 5.34 0.18 9.63
C LEU A 48 3.88 0.00 9.21
N TRP A 49 3.60 -0.88 8.26
CA TRP A 49 2.24 -1.12 7.80
C TRP A 49 1.35 -1.75 8.87
N LYS A 50 1.87 -2.64 9.71
CA LYS A 50 1.11 -3.16 10.86
C LYS A 50 0.71 -2.06 11.84
N LYS A 51 1.60 -1.10 12.10
CA LYS A 51 1.29 0.08 12.93
C LYS A 51 0.23 0.96 12.26
N GLU A 52 0.32 1.15 10.94
CA GLU A 52 -0.65 1.95 10.18
C GLU A 52 -2.07 1.32 10.22
N ILE A 53 -2.18 -0.01 10.09
CA ILE A 53 -3.47 -0.71 10.21
C ILE A 53 -4.07 -0.50 11.61
N ALA A 54 -3.27 -0.61 12.66
CA ALA A 54 -3.71 -0.36 14.03
C ALA A 54 -4.21 1.09 14.21
N GLU A 55 -3.48 2.08 13.67
CA GLU A 55 -3.87 3.49 13.75
C GLU A 55 -5.13 3.79 12.93
N MET A 56 -5.28 3.22 11.73
CA MET A 56 -6.51 3.36 10.95
C MET A 56 -7.72 2.77 11.69
N ARG A 57 -7.55 1.61 12.34
CA ARG A 57 -8.62 1.00 13.15
C ARG A 57 -8.99 1.89 14.33
N ARG A 58 -8.00 2.52 14.97
CA ARG A 58 -8.20 3.52 16.03
C ARG A 58 -8.94 4.76 15.50
N TYR A 59 -8.52 5.31 14.36
CA TYR A 59 -9.16 6.44 13.69
C TYR A 59 -10.64 6.15 13.35
N TYR A 60 -10.94 4.95 12.83
CA TYR A 60 -12.31 4.52 12.54
C TYR A 60 -13.17 4.42 13.80
N ASN A 61 -12.61 3.89 14.88
CA ASN A 61 -13.33 3.64 16.12
C ASN A 61 -13.50 4.87 17.00
N ASP A 62 -12.55 5.80 16.96
CA ASP A 62 -12.50 6.93 17.87
C ASP A 62 -12.89 8.21 17.13
N ASP A 63 -12.11 8.62 16.12
CA ASP A 63 -12.20 9.95 15.54
C ASP A 63 -13.42 10.12 14.64
N ILE A 64 -13.71 9.12 13.80
CA ILE A 64 -14.91 9.16 12.95
C ILE A 64 -16.17 9.10 13.82
N LYS A 65 -16.20 8.21 14.82
CA LYS A 65 -17.35 8.09 15.74
C LYS A 65 -17.55 9.35 16.58
N ALA A 66 -16.47 9.97 17.08
CA ALA A 66 -16.54 11.22 17.84
C ALA A 66 -17.16 12.37 17.03
N LYS A 67 -17.05 12.32 15.69
CA LYS A 67 -17.68 13.27 14.76
C LYS A 67 -19.09 12.86 14.32
N GLY A 68 -19.65 11.80 14.89
CA GLY A 68 -20.97 11.26 14.54
C GLY A 68 -20.99 10.52 13.19
N GLY A 69 -19.81 10.18 12.64
CA GLY A 69 -19.69 9.42 11.40
C GLY A 69 -19.88 7.92 11.62
N ASN A 70 -20.28 7.22 10.56
CA ASN A 70 -20.37 5.77 10.54
C ASN A 70 -19.43 5.20 9.48
N VAL A 71 -18.63 4.21 9.87
CA VAL A 71 -17.73 3.49 8.98
C VAL A 71 -18.40 2.20 8.54
N PRO A 72 -18.58 1.94 7.22
CA PRO A 72 -19.12 0.68 6.73
C PRO A 72 -18.29 -0.52 7.18
N GLN A 73 -18.95 -1.63 7.54
CA GLN A 73 -18.29 -2.87 7.98
C GLN A 73 -17.23 -3.36 6.99
N LYS A 74 -17.50 -3.23 5.68
CA LYS A 74 -16.56 -3.60 4.61
C LYS A 74 -15.19 -2.93 4.74
N LEU A 75 -15.11 -1.70 5.26
CA LEU A 75 -13.82 -1.04 5.43
C LEU A 75 -13.00 -1.69 6.57
N TYR A 76 -13.65 -2.18 7.62
CA TYR A 76 -12.94 -2.96 8.65
C TYR A 76 -12.49 -4.32 8.11
N GLU A 77 -13.32 -4.98 7.30
CA GLU A 77 -12.96 -6.24 6.64
C GLU A 77 -11.73 -6.08 5.73
N GLU A 78 -11.62 -4.97 4.99
CA GLU A 78 -10.42 -4.68 4.20
C GLU A 78 -9.17 -4.50 5.09
N LEU A 79 -9.29 -3.87 6.26
CA LEU A 79 -8.18 -3.78 7.21
C LEU A 79 -7.75 -5.16 7.71
N ASP A 80 -8.72 -6.01 8.07
CA ASP A 80 -8.47 -7.38 8.52
C ASP A 80 -7.75 -8.19 7.42
N MET A 81 -8.20 -8.06 6.16
CA MET A 81 -7.57 -8.74 5.02
C MET A 81 -6.14 -8.28 4.75
N ILE A 82 -5.84 -6.99 4.90
CA ILE A 82 -4.47 -6.47 4.77
C ILE A 82 -3.60 -6.98 5.92
N GLU A 83 -4.10 -6.92 7.16
CA GLU A 83 -3.42 -7.40 8.36
C GLU A 83 -3.04 -8.88 8.25
N ASP A 84 -3.97 -9.71 7.77
CA ASP A 84 -3.75 -11.13 7.52
C ASP A 84 -2.65 -11.39 6.49
N ARG A 85 -2.58 -10.59 5.42
CA ARG A 85 -1.50 -10.69 4.42
C ARG A 85 -0.17 -10.25 5.00
N LEU A 86 -0.14 -9.16 5.77
CA LEU A 86 1.07 -8.65 6.45
C LEU A 86 1.60 -9.62 7.51
N ASN A 87 0.76 -10.44 8.12
CA ASN A 87 1.17 -11.45 9.10
C ASN A 87 1.74 -12.73 8.47
N LYS A 88 1.51 -12.94 7.17
CA LYS A 88 2.01 -14.11 6.42
C LYS A 88 3.28 -13.81 5.61
N ALA A 89 3.60 -12.54 5.42
CA ALA A 89 4.79 -12.06 4.74
C ALA A 89 6.01 -12.06 5.68
#